data_AF-X1NTJ3-F1
#
_entry.id   AF-X1NTJ3-F1
#
_cell.length_a   1.000
_cell.length_b   1.000
_cell.length_c   1.000
_cell.angle_alpha   90.00
_cell.angle_beta   90.00
_cell.angle_gamma   90.00
#
_symmetry.space_group_name_H-M   'P 1'
#
loop_
_entity.id
_entity.type
_entity.pdbx_description
1 polymer ?
#
loop_
_entity_poly.entity_id
_entity_poly.type
_entity_poly.pdbx_seq_one_letter_code
_entity_poly.pdbx_strand_id
1 'polypeptide(L)'
;GLGMSDPNNIYPILNQLIEIYKHPKMYKFLHIPIQSASNKVLKDMNRKYTIQQVEEIIKKFRQAILDITIATDIIIGYPTETKQDFQKSLDFIKDYKPDVFNLSKFSSHKQTPAGKLKQLPIKTIKISISYSLL
;
A
#
# COMPACT_ATOMS: atom_id res chain seq x y z
N GLY A 1 6.59 -17.36 -5.10
CA GLY A 1 5.44 -16.45 -4.94
C GLY A 1 5.38 -15.57 -6.16
N LEU A 2 4.24 -14.91 -6.41
CA LEU A 2 4.30 -13.68 -7.18
C LEU A 2 5.05 -12.69 -6.29
N GLY A 3 6.07 -12.00 -6.82
CA GLY A 3 6.77 -10.97 -6.06
C GLY A 3 5.86 -9.77 -5.77
N MET A 4 6.30 -8.58 -6.18
CA MET A 4 5.47 -7.38 -6.08
C MET A 4 4.34 -7.39 -7.12
N SER A 5 3.09 -7.16 -6.69
CA SER A 5 1.91 -7.18 -7.56
C SER A 5 0.99 -5.99 -7.28
N ASP A 6 0.59 -5.26 -8.32
CA ASP A 6 -0.31 -4.11 -8.21
C ASP A 6 -1.74 -4.57 -7.85
N PRO A 7 -2.41 -3.97 -6.85
CA PRO A 7 -3.77 -4.35 -6.46
C PRO A 7 -4.78 -4.35 -7.62
N ASN A 8 -4.62 -3.47 -8.61
CA ASN A 8 -5.50 -3.41 -9.79
C ASN A 8 -5.49 -4.72 -10.59
N ASN A 9 -4.36 -5.42 -10.59
CA ASN A 9 -4.18 -6.66 -11.33
C ASN A 9 -4.62 -7.87 -10.50
N ILE A 10 -4.50 -7.78 -9.17
CA ILE A 10 -4.87 -8.85 -8.26
C ILE A 10 -6.39 -8.94 -8.14
N TYR A 11 -7.06 -7.82 -7.89
CA TYR A 11 -8.48 -7.80 -7.51
C TYR A 11 -9.39 -8.54 -8.51
N PRO A 12 -9.24 -8.37 -9.85
CA PRO A 12 -10.08 -9.07 -10.82
C PRO A 12 -9.90 -10.60 -10.85
N ILE A 13 -8.73 -11.10 -10.39
CA ILE A 13 -8.39 -12.53 -10.40
C ILE A 13 -8.18 -13.10 -8.99
N LEU A 14 -8.68 -12.41 -7.96
CA LEU A 14 -8.34 -12.67 -6.55
C LEU A 14 -8.58 -14.13 -6.15
N ASN A 15 -9.75 -14.67 -6.50
CA ASN A 15 -10.09 -16.04 -6.15
C ASN A 15 -9.19 -17.06 -6.88
N GLN A 16 -8.94 -16.86 -8.19
CA GLN A 16 -8.04 -17.74 -8.94
C GLN A 16 -6.60 -17.66 -8.39
N LEU A 17 -6.15 -16.47 -8.02
CA LEU A 17 -4.81 -16.27 -7.47
C LEU A 17 -4.67 -16.96 -6.11
N ILE A 18 -5.69 -16.90 -5.24
CA ILE A 18 -5.70 -17.63 -3.97
C ILE A 18 -5.58 -19.14 -4.20
N GLU A 19 -6.31 -19.71 -5.17
CA GLU A 19 -6.20 -21.15 -5.49
C GLU A 19 -4.79 -21.52 -5.96
N ILE A 20 -4.16 -20.68 -6.78
CA ILE A 20 -2.75 -20.88 -7.18
C ILE A 20 -1.85 -20.87 -5.95
N TYR A 21 -2.03 -19.90 -5.04
CA TYR A 21 -1.23 -19.79 -3.84
C TYR A 21 -1.42 -20.94 -2.84
N LYS A 22 -2.53 -21.69 -2.87
CA LYS A 22 -2.70 -22.90 -2.04
C LYS A 22 -1.78 -24.04 -2.44
N HIS A 23 -1.28 -24.06 -3.68
CA HIS A 23 -0.42 -25.14 -4.17
C HIS A 23 0.84 -25.30 -3.29
N PRO A 24 1.25 -26.51 -2.90
CA PRO A 24 2.36 -26.73 -1.95
C PRO A 24 3.72 -26.21 -2.45
N LYS A 25 3.93 -26.19 -3.78
CA LYS A 25 5.15 -25.61 -4.38
C LYS A 25 5.14 -24.08 -4.49
N MET A 26 4.03 -23.41 -4.15
CA MET A 26 3.98 -21.96 -4.14
C MET A 26 4.44 -21.42 -2.79
N TYR A 27 5.49 -20.60 -2.84
CA TYR A 27 5.95 -19.83 -1.68
C TYR A 27 4.90 -18.81 -1.23
N LYS A 28 4.53 -18.84 0.06
CA LYS A 28 3.42 -18.08 0.66
C LYS A 28 3.82 -16.65 1.02
N PHE A 29 4.27 -15.90 0.02
CA PHE A 29 4.64 -14.51 0.17
C PHE A 29 3.93 -13.66 -0.88
N LEU A 30 3.26 -12.60 -0.43
CA LEU A 30 2.47 -11.70 -1.25
C LEU A 30 2.87 -10.25 -0.95
N HIS A 31 3.46 -9.57 -1.92
CA HIS A 31 3.84 -8.16 -1.79
C HIS A 31 2.88 -7.27 -2.58
N ILE A 32 2.10 -6.45 -1.85
CA ILE A 32 1.06 -5.59 -2.40
C ILE A 32 1.37 -4.13 -2.02
N PRO A 33 1.95 -3.33 -2.92
CA PRO A 33 2.23 -1.93 -2.66
C PRO A 33 0.93 -1.12 -2.63
N ILE A 34 0.48 -0.74 -1.44
CA ILE A 34 -0.75 0.06 -1.29
C ILE A 34 -0.50 1.53 -1.58
N GLN A 35 0.74 2.00 -1.40
CA GLN A 35 1.19 3.38 -1.56
C GLN A 35 0.55 4.38 -0.58
N SER A 36 -0.76 4.36 -0.38
CA SER A 36 -1.48 5.17 0.61
C SER A 36 -2.78 4.47 1.00
N ALA A 37 -3.24 4.65 2.24
CA ALA A 37 -4.57 4.21 2.65
C ALA A 37 -5.67 5.28 2.42
N SER A 38 -5.33 6.41 1.80
CA SER A 38 -6.33 7.43 1.42
C SER A 38 -6.75 7.29 -0.04
N ASN A 39 -8.01 6.93 -0.30
CA ASN A 39 -8.58 6.87 -1.65
C ASN A 39 -8.42 8.19 -2.43
N LYS A 40 -8.42 9.34 -1.74
CA LYS A 40 -8.14 10.64 -2.36
C LYS A 40 -6.71 10.68 -2.89
N VAL A 41 -5.73 10.35 -2.05
CA VAL A 41 -4.30 10.35 -2.44
C VAL A 41 -4.02 9.28 -3.49
N LEU A 42 -4.61 8.09 -3.37
CA LEU A 42 -4.53 7.03 -4.38
C LEU A 42 -4.99 7.51 -5.76
N LYS A 43 -6.13 8.22 -5.82
CA LYS A 43 -6.63 8.84 -7.05
C LYS A 43 -5.65 9.90 -7.57
N ASP A 44 -5.10 10.74 -6.70
CA ASP A 44 -4.11 11.76 -7.07
C ASP A 44 -2.79 11.13 -7.57
N MET A 45 -2.46 9.91 -7.14
CA MET A 45 -1.35 9.07 -7.64
C MET A 45 -1.71 8.28 -8.92
N ASN A 46 -2.90 8.48 -9.46
CA ASN A 46 -3.43 7.74 -10.62
C ASN A 46 -3.54 6.21 -10.39
N ARG A 47 -3.82 5.78 -9.15
CA ARG A 47 -4.16 4.40 -8.83
C ARG A 47 -5.62 4.14 -9.15
N LYS A 48 -5.90 3.00 -9.77
CA LYS A 48 -7.26 2.58 -10.18
C LYS A 48 -7.91 1.61 -9.19
N TYR A 49 -7.35 1.51 -7.97
CA TYR A 49 -7.87 0.71 -6.88
C TYR A 49 -8.23 1.58 -5.68
N THR A 50 -9.07 1.05 -4.80
CA THR A 50 -9.37 1.64 -3.50
C THR A 50 -8.69 0.87 -2.37
N ILE A 51 -8.58 1.50 -1.20
CA ILE A 51 -8.09 0.82 -0.01
C ILE A 51 -8.99 -0.35 0.39
N GLN A 52 -10.31 -0.24 0.21
CA GLN A 52 -11.26 -1.32 0.49
C GLN A 52 -10.99 -2.58 -0.36
N GLN A 53 -10.56 -2.41 -1.61
CA GLN A 53 -10.18 -3.53 -2.46
C GLN A 53 -8.92 -4.24 -1.93
N VAL A 54 -7.95 -3.46 -1.43
CA VAL A 54 -6.76 -4.01 -0.78
C VAL A 54 -7.13 -4.75 0.51
N GLU A 55 -8.00 -4.18 1.33
CA GLU A 55 -8.49 -4.81 2.57
C GLU A 55 -9.15 -6.17 2.27
N GLU A 56 -9.96 -6.25 1.22
CA GLU A 56 -10.57 -7.50 0.77
C GLU A 56 -9.51 -8.52 0.32
N ILE A 57 -8.51 -8.08 -0.46
CA ILE A 57 -7.39 -8.95 -0.89
C ILE A 57 -6.70 -9.54 0.35
N ILE A 58 -6.24 -8.70 1.28
CA ILE A 58 -5.53 -9.12 2.50
C ILE A 58 -6.38 -10.11 3.31
N LYS A 59 -7.66 -9.75 3.53
CA LYS A 59 -8.59 -10.58 4.30
C LYS A 59 -8.77 -11.96 3.68
N LYS A 60 -9.04 -12.04 2.37
CA LYS A 60 -9.28 -13.32 1.68
C LYS A 60 -8.03 -14.18 1.65
N PHE A 61 -6.85 -13.60 1.43
CA PHE A 61 -5.60 -14.35 1.49
C PHE A 61 -5.34 -14.94 2.87
N ARG A 62 -5.46 -14.15 3.94
CA ARG A 62 -5.27 -14.64 5.32
C ARG A 62 -6.30 -15.70 5.74
N GLN A 63 -7.53 -15.59 5.26
CA GLN A 63 -8.57 -16.59 5.52
C GLN A 63 -8.28 -17.92 4.79
N ALA A 64 -7.71 -17.86 3.59
CA ALA A 64 -7.46 -19.05 2.78
C ALA A 64 -6.12 -19.73 3.06
N ILE A 65 -5.12 -18.96 3.53
CA ILE A 65 -3.73 -19.39 3.70
C ILE A 65 -3.22 -18.82 5.02
N LEU A 66 -3.20 -19.66 6.06
CA LEU A 66 -2.90 -19.23 7.43
C LEU A 66 -1.46 -18.71 7.61
N ASP A 67 -0.51 -19.25 6.84
CA ASP A 67 0.92 -18.98 6.93
C ASP A 67 1.43 -17.99 5.87
N ILE A 68 0.54 -17.18 5.26
CA ILE A 68 0.94 -16.21 4.25
C ILE A 68 1.64 -14.99 4.86
N THR A 69 2.84 -14.70 4.39
CA THR A 69 3.52 -13.43 4.63
C THR A 69 3.00 -12.36 3.67
N ILE A 70 2.55 -11.23 4.20
CA ILE A 70 2.10 -10.08 3.43
C ILE A 70 3.06 -8.92 3.62
N ALA A 71 3.61 -8.44 2.51
CA ALA A 71 4.45 -7.25 2.45
C ALA A 71 3.71 -6.08 1.79
N THR A 72 3.98 -4.85 2.22
CA THR A 72 3.43 -3.64 1.60
C THR A 72 4.40 -2.47 1.58
N ASP A 73 4.11 -1.48 0.74
CA ASP A 73 4.86 -0.22 0.68
C ASP A 73 3.89 0.95 0.83
N ILE A 74 4.31 1.96 1.59
CA ILE A 74 3.61 3.24 1.76
C ILE A 74 4.53 4.38 1.33
N ILE A 75 4.00 5.29 0.52
CA ILE A 75 4.64 6.55 0.15
C ILE A 75 4.07 7.66 1.01
N ILE A 76 4.95 8.34 1.74
CA ILE A 76 4.61 9.51 2.54
C ILE A 76 5.09 10.80 1.86
N GLY A 77 4.41 11.90 2.14
CA GLY A 77 4.79 13.21 1.64
C GLY A 77 4.38 13.47 0.20
N TYR A 78 3.38 12.74 -0.32
CA TYR A 78 2.83 13.02 -1.64
C TYR A 78 2.25 14.45 -1.67
N PRO A 79 2.34 15.22 -2.78
CA PRO A 79 2.04 16.65 -2.77
C PRO A 79 0.63 17.02 -2.29
N THR A 80 -0.34 16.12 -2.48
CA THR A 80 -1.73 16.33 -2.07
C THR A 80 -2.09 15.66 -0.74
N GLU A 81 -1.14 15.02 -0.06
CA GLU A 81 -1.36 14.32 1.20
C GLU A 81 -1.59 15.32 2.33
N THR A 82 -2.70 15.14 3.05
CA THR A 82 -3.01 15.87 4.28
C THR A 82 -2.60 15.06 5.52
N LYS A 83 -2.61 15.70 6.70
CA LYS A 83 -2.39 14.99 7.97
C LYS A 83 -3.42 13.87 8.19
N GLN A 84 -4.67 14.10 7.80
CA GLN A 84 -5.74 13.11 7.89
C GLN A 84 -5.51 11.94 6.93
N ASP A 85 -4.99 12.19 5.73
CA ASP A 85 -4.63 11.14 4.77
C ASP A 85 -3.47 10.27 5.30
N PHE A 86 -2.48 10.90 5.91
CA PHE A 86 -1.39 10.19 6.56
C PHE A 86 -1.89 9.34 7.74
N GLN A 87 -2.78 9.89 8.59
CA GLN A 87 -3.36 9.15 9.71
C GLN A 87 -4.10 7.89 9.25
N LYS A 88 -4.86 7.94 8.14
CA LYS A 88 -5.48 6.74 7.55
C LYS A 88 -4.47 5.65 7.23
N SER A 89 -3.28 6.03 6.76
CA SER A 89 -2.22 5.07 6.45
C SER A 89 -1.63 4.43 7.70
N LEU A 90 -1.49 5.20 8.79
CA LEU A 90 -1.08 4.66 10.09
C LEU A 90 -2.14 3.71 10.67
N ASP A 91 -3.41 4.12 10.65
CA ASP A 91 -4.52 3.32 11.15
C ASP A 91 -4.61 1.99 10.38
N PHE A 92 -4.47 2.05 9.04
CA PHE A 92 -4.42 0.86 8.21
C PHE A 92 -3.29 -0.10 8.62
N ILE A 93 -2.07 0.39 8.85
CA ILE A 93 -0.96 -0.47 9.28
C ILE A 93 -1.24 -1.07 10.67
N LYS A 94 -1.80 -0.28 11.59
CA LYS A 94 -2.14 -0.73 12.95
C LYS A 94 -3.20 -1.82 12.94
N ASP A 95 -4.21 -1.69 12.10
CA ASP A 95 -5.35 -2.61 12.04
C ASP A 95 -4.99 -3.88 11.26
N TYR A 96 -4.32 -3.73 10.12
CA TYR A 96 -4.04 -4.86 9.22
C TYR A 96 -2.70 -5.54 9.49
N LYS A 97 -1.78 -4.91 10.21
CA LYS A 97 -0.50 -5.49 10.67
C LYS A 97 0.18 -6.35 9.60
N PRO A 98 0.60 -5.76 8.46
CA PRO A 98 1.38 -6.50 7.48
C PRO A 98 2.66 -7.04 8.12
N ASP A 99 3.11 -8.21 7.69
CA ASP A 99 4.32 -8.85 8.22
C ASP A 99 5.58 -8.04 7.88
N VAL A 100 5.54 -7.37 6.74
CA VAL A 100 6.59 -6.45 6.29
C VAL A 100 5.92 -5.18 5.75
N PHE A 101 6.39 -4.01 6.17
CA PHE A 101 6.02 -2.77 5.49
C PHE A 101 7.23 -1.86 5.32
N ASN A 102 7.27 -1.17 4.17
CA ASN A 102 8.29 -0.19 3.87
C ASN A 102 7.66 1.20 3.78
N LEU A 103 8.28 2.18 4.44
CA LEU A 103 7.93 3.58 4.30
C LEU A 103 8.96 4.28 3.42
N SER A 104 8.48 4.87 2.33
CA SER A 104 9.31 5.63 1.40
C SER A 104 8.82 7.08 1.30
N LYS A 105 9.76 8.02 1.24
CA LYS A 105 9.43 9.41 0.96
C LYS A 105 9.10 9.59 -0.52
N PHE A 106 8.05 10.34 -0.82
CA PHE A 106 7.76 10.75 -2.19
C PHE A 106 8.94 11.53 -2.80
N SER A 107 9.35 11.11 -3.99
CA SER A 107 10.38 11.78 -4.79
C SER A 107 9.75 12.32 -6.06
N SER A 108 9.73 13.64 -6.21
CA SER A 108 9.15 14.29 -7.38
C SER A 108 10.10 14.24 -8.58
N HIS A 109 9.61 13.80 -9.73
CA HIS A 109 10.33 13.94 -11.00
C HIS A 109 9.68 15.05 -11.84
N LYS A 110 10.46 16.04 -12.29
CA LYS A 110 9.96 17.30 -12.91
C LYS A 110 9.00 17.09 -14.09
N GLN A 111 9.16 16.00 -14.84
CA GLN A 111 8.36 15.68 -16.02
C GLN A 111 7.03 14.96 -15.70
N THR A 112 6.80 14.57 -14.45
CA THR A 112 5.58 13.85 -14.05
C THR A 112 4.47 14.82 -13.65
N PRO A 113 3.18 14.43 -13.75
CA PRO A 113 2.07 15.23 -13.22
C PRO A 113 2.27 15.62 -11.76
N ALA A 114 2.73 14.68 -10.93
CA ALA A 114 3.01 14.92 -9.51
C ALA A 114 4.16 15.92 -9.29
N GLY A 115 5.14 15.97 -10.19
CA GLY A 115 6.25 16.94 -10.15
C GLY A 115 5.83 18.38 -10.43
N LYS A 116 4.66 18.59 -11.04
CA LYS A 116 4.09 19.93 -11.29
C LYS A 116 3.29 20.47 -10.10
N LEU A 117 3.03 19.65 -9.09
CA LEU A 117 2.29 20.05 -7.88
C LEU A 117 3.20 20.78 -6.88
N LYS A 118 2.60 21.60 -6.01
CA LYS A 118 3.31 22.22 -4.89
C LYS A 118 3.71 21.14 -3.89
N GLN A 119 5.01 20.94 -3.73
CA GLN A 119 5.55 19.89 -2.85
C GLN A 119 5.32 20.24 -1.38
N LEU A 120 5.12 19.21 -0.54
CA LEU A 120 4.97 19.40 0.90
C LEU A 120 6.30 19.85 1.54
N PRO A 121 6.26 20.73 2.56
CA PRO A 121 7.46 21.11 3.30
C PRO A 121 8.14 19.89 3.93
N ILE A 122 9.48 19.84 3.86
CA ILE A 122 10.28 18.74 4.45
C ILE A 122 9.95 18.52 5.94
N LYS A 123 9.65 19.59 6.68
CA LYS A 123 9.26 19.52 8.09
C LYS A 123 8.01 18.66 8.30
N THR A 124 7.01 18.78 7.43
CA THR A 124 5.77 17.97 7.50
C THR A 124 6.08 16.48 7.32
N ILE A 125 6.95 16.15 6.38
CA ILE A 125 7.33 14.76 6.07
C ILE A 125 8.13 14.14 7.23
N LYS A 126 9.05 14.88 7.87
CA LYS A 126 9.82 14.40 9.02
C LYS A 126 8.94 14.06 10.23
N ILE A 127 7.89 14.85 10.46
CA ILE A 127 6.93 14.61 11.53
C ILE A 127 6.21 13.28 11.29
N SER A 128 5.74 13.03 10.07
CA SER A 128 5.08 11.78 9.69
C SER A 128 5.95 10.54 9.98
N ILE A 129 7.24 10.58 9.61
CA ILE A 129 8.18 9.47 9.88
C ILE A 129 8.33 9.19 11.39
N SER A 130 8.32 10.24 12.21
CA SER A 130 8.49 10.10 13.66
C SER A 130 7.30 9.39 14.31
N TYR A 131 6.07 9.62 13.81
CA TYR A 131 4.87 8.93 14.28
C TYR A 131 4.80 7.45 13.87
N SER A 132 5.38 7.09 12.72
CA SER A 132 5.37 5.70 12.24
C SER A 132 6.39 4.78 12.91
N LEU A 133 7.31 5.33 13.72
CA LEU A 133 8.35 4.60 14.45
C LEU A 133 8.01 4.43 15.95
N LEU A 134 6.83 4.92 16.37
CA LEU A 134 6.25 4.76 17.70
C LEU A 134 5.13 3.72 17.66
#